data_AF-A0AAF0WD42-F1
#
_entry.id   AF-A0AAF0WD42-F1
#
_cell.length_a   1.000
_cell.length_b   1.000
_cell.length_c   1.000
_cell.angle_alpha   90.00
_cell.angle_beta   90.00
_cell.angle_gamma   90.00
#
_symmetry.space_group_name_H-M   'P 1'
#
loop_
_entity.id
_entity.type
_entity.pdbx_description
1 polymer ?
#
loop_
_entity_poly.entity_id
_entity_poly.type
_entity_poly.pdbx_seq_one_letter_code
_entity_poly.pdbx_strand_id
1 'polypeptide(L)'
;MGLFDLEKYFAYYGSYHYNSVNIFIHTLFVWPIYFTALILCYFTSPLISFSKILFLGHPLIFNFGFLLTVVYGLFYIGLDFRAGVLGAIICVGCWVFASVFASVLGFSLAWKVLRTPTLFFIPAFSTLILTYFKCEESHWRFYYPNLHFDQMVRMNMKWSAINFFL
;
A
#
# COMPACT_ATOMS: atom_id res chain seq x y z
N MET A 1 -3.64 -9.35 33.67
CA MET A 1 -3.83 -8.85 32.30
C MET A 1 -3.95 -10.06 31.39
N GLY A 2 -5.05 -10.18 30.67
CA GLY A 2 -5.37 -11.36 29.86
C GLY A 2 -4.75 -11.27 28.46
N LEU A 3 -4.43 -12.43 27.88
CA LEU A 3 -3.84 -12.59 26.55
C LEU A 3 -4.72 -12.02 25.39
N PHE A 4 -5.98 -11.66 25.68
CA PHE A 4 -7.01 -11.24 24.72
C PHE A 4 -7.52 -9.82 24.95
N ASP A 5 -6.76 -8.98 25.66
CA ASP A 5 -7.09 -7.56 25.81
C ASP A 5 -6.77 -6.78 24.52
N LEU A 6 -7.57 -7.04 23.48
CA LEU A 6 -7.39 -6.48 22.14
C LEU A 6 -7.34 -4.96 22.17
N GLU A 7 -8.14 -4.31 23.00
CA GLU A 7 -8.15 -2.84 23.14
C GLU A 7 -6.78 -2.32 23.55
N LYS A 8 -6.15 -2.93 24.57
CA LYS A 8 -4.81 -2.56 25.00
C LYS A 8 -3.76 -2.79 23.90
N TYR A 9 -3.82 -3.92 23.20
CA TYR A 9 -2.87 -4.21 22.11
C TYR A 9 -3.05 -3.28 20.91
N PHE A 10 -4.30 -2.95 20.54
CA PHE A 10 -4.59 -1.99 19.49
C PHE A 10 -4.20 -0.56 19.88
N ALA A 11 -4.42 -0.15 21.14
CA ALA A 11 -3.99 1.16 21.62
C ALA A 11 -2.46 1.28 21.64
N TYR A 12 -1.76 0.23 22.06
CA TYR A 12 -0.29 0.18 22.02
C TYR A 12 0.23 0.20 20.57
N TYR A 13 -0.36 -0.59 19.67
CA TYR A 13 -0.02 -0.57 18.24
C TYR A 13 -0.29 0.82 17.64
N GLY A 14 -1.46 1.39 17.89
CA GLY A 14 -1.86 2.74 17.48
C GLY A 14 -0.89 3.82 17.96
N SER A 15 -0.26 3.66 19.13
CA SER A 15 0.71 4.63 19.66
C SER A 15 1.97 4.75 18.80
N TYR A 16 2.35 3.73 18.02
CA TYR A 16 3.44 3.82 17.05
C TYR A 16 3.11 4.73 15.86
N HIS A 17 1.83 4.91 15.57
CA HIS A 17 1.33 5.77 14.49
C HIS A 17 1.18 7.24 14.93
N TYR A 18 1.67 7.60 16.13
CA TYR A 18 1.88 9.00 16.54
C TYR A 18 3.23 9.55 16.06
N ASN A 19 4.23 8.68 15.88
CA ASN A 19 5.58 9.10 15.55
C ASN A 19 5.71 9.38 14.04
N SER A 20 5.96 10.62 13.65
CA SER A 20 6.06 11.04 12.25
C SER A 20 7.17 10.33 11.46
N VAL A 21 8.27 9.96 12.12
CA VAL A 21 9.34 9.17 11.49
C VAL A 21 8.85 7.75 11.21
N ASN A 22 8.11 7.14 12.14
CA ASN A 22 7.54 5.81 11.94
C ASN A 22 6.52 5.79 10.79
N ILE A 23 5.59 6.74 10.77
CA ILE A 23 4.60 6.90 9.69
C ILE A 23 5.31 7.07 8.35
N PHE A 24 6.35 7.91 8.29
CA PHE A 24 7.14 8.11 7.08
C PHE A 24 7.80 6.81 6.60
N ILE A 25 8.50 6.11 7.49
CA ILE A 25 9.16 4.83 7.19
C ILE A 25 8.14 3.82 6.70
N HIS A 26 7.05 3.60 7.44
CA HIS A 26 6.04 2.62 7.08
C HIS A 26 5.39 2.94 5.74
N THR A 27 5.01 4.19 5.51
CA THR A 27 4.43 4.62 4.24
C THR A 27 5.41 4.44 3.07
N LEU A 28 6.71 4.62 3.32
CA LEU A 28 7.75 4.39 2.31
C LEU A 28 7.93 2.90 1.98
N PHE A 29 7.87 2.02 2.98
CA PHE A 29 8.19 0.59 2.83
C PHE A 29 7.00 -0.31 2.53
N VAL A 30 5.75 0.11 2.82
CA VAL A 30 4.56 -0.71 2.53
C VAL A 30 4.43 -1.04 1.04
N TRP A 31 4.73 -0.11 0.15
CA TRP A 31 4.60 -0.32 -1.30
C TRP A 31 5.67 -1.24 -1.89
N PRO A 32 6.98 -1.10 -1.56
CA PRO A 32 7.98 -2.10 -1.91
C PRO A 32 7.65 -3.52 -1.42
N ILE A 33 7.14 -3.66 -0.18
CA ILE A 33 6.72 -4.96 0.39
C ILE A 33 5.56 -5.53 -0.41
N TYR A 34 4.53 -4.72 -0.68
CA TYR A 34 3.39 -5.11 -1.48
C TYR A 34 3.79 -5.53 -2.90
N PHE A 35 4.65 -4.76 -3.55
CA PHE A 35 5.16 -5.06 -4.90
C PHE A 35 5.94 -6.37 -4.97
N THR A 36 6.81 -6.62 -3.99
CA THR A 36 7.60 -7.86 -3.92
C THR A 36 6.73 -9.09 -3.65
N ALA A 37 5.68 -8.96 -2.83
CA ALA A 37 4.66 -10.00 -2.67
C ALA A 37 3.94 -10.31 -3.99
N LEU A 38 3.58 -9.28 -4.77
CA LEU A 38 2.95 -9.46 -6.08
C LEU A 38 3.86 -10.18 -7.10
N ILE A 39 5.17 -9.91 -7.09
CA ILE A 39 6.14 -10.64 -7.93
C ILE A 39 6.13 -12.13 -7.60
N LEU A 40 6.07 -12.50 -6.31
CA LEU A 40 5.96 -13.90 -5.92
C LEU A 40 4.64 -14.51 -6.37
N CYS A 41 3.54 -13.80 -6.14
CA CYS A 41 2.22 -14.26 -6.53
C CYS A 41 2.07 -14.40 -8.05
N TYR A 42 2.87 -13.71 -8.86
CA TYR A 42 2.84 -13.83 -10.33
C TYR A 42 3.04 -15.28 -10.81
N PHE A 43 3.83 -16.08 -10.10
CA PHE A 43 4.13 -17.47 -10.48
C PHE A 43 3.06 -18.48 -10.02
N THR A 44 1.98 -18.01 -9.39
CA THR A 44 0.86 -18.87 -9.02
C THR A 44 -0.06 -19.16 -10.22
N SER A 45 -0.78 -20.28 -10.16
CA SER A 45 -1.73 -20.66 -11.19
C SER A 45 -2.81 -19.60 -11.40
N PRO A 46 -3.29 -19.37 -12.65
CA PRO A 46 -4.41 -18.47 -12.90
C PRO A 46 -5.66 -18.94 -12.14
N LEU A 47 -6.33 -18.00 -11.46
CA LEU A 47 -7.62 -18.22 -10.81
C LEU A 47 -8.77 -18.15 -11.84
N ILE A 48 -8.58 -17.36 -12.90
CA ILE A 48 -9.57 -17.17 -13.96
C ILE A 48 -8.87 -17.32 -15.32
N SER A 49 -9.40 -18.17 -16.18
CA SER A 49 -8.83 -18.51 -17.50
C SER A 49 -9.32 -17.60 -18.63
N PHE A 50 -9.44 -16.29 -18.40
CA PHE A 50 -9.76 -15.35 -19.49
C PHE A 50 -8.65 -15.28 -20.54
N SER A 51 -9.01 -14.83 -21.75
CA SER A 51 -8.10 -14.44 -22.82
C SER A 51 -6.92 -13.65 -22.26
N LYS A 52 -5.68 -14.04 -22.58
CA LYS A 52 -4.45 -13.36 -22.09
C LYS A 52 -4.56 -11.86 -22.39
N ILE A 53 -4.75 -11.05 -21.34
CA ILE A 53 -4.56 -9.61 -21.44
C ILE A 53 -3.05 -9.37 -21.52
N LEU A 54 -2.61 -8.58 -22.49
CA LEU A 54 -1.21 -8.18 -22.62
C LEU A 54 -1.06 -6.70 -22.28
N PHE A 55 0.00 -6.39 -21.54
CA PHE A 55 0.46 -5.04 -21.30
C PHE A 55 1.93 -4.94 -21.70
N LEU A 56 2.27 -4.03 -22.61
CA LEU A 56 3.61 -3.93 -23.21
C LEU A 56 4.13 -5.25 -23.78
N GLY A 57 3.25 -6.11 -24.30
CA GLY A 57 3.63 -7.44 -24.81
C GLY A 57 3.78 -8.53 -23.74
N HIS A 58 3.63 -8.19 -22.45
CA HIS A 58 3.74 -9.13 -21.33
C HIS A 58 2.35 -9.54 -20.80
N PRO A 59 2.14 -10.82 -20.46
CA PRO A 59 0.84 -11.30 -20.02
C PRO A 59 0.50 -10.80 -18.60
N LEU A 60 -0.70 -10.25 -18.45
CA LEU A 60 -1.32 -10.00 -17.15
C LEU A 60 -2.15 -11.22 -16.75
N ILE A 61 -1.72 -11.89 -15.68
CA ILE A 61 -2.32 -13.13 -15.22
C ILE A 61 -3.25 -12.84 -14.04
N PHE A 62 -4.50 -13.27 -14.16
CA PHE A 62 -5.51 -13.20 -13.10
C PHE A 62 -5.30 -14.32 -12.07
N ASN A 63 -4.23 -14.22 -11.29
CA ASN A 63 -3.85 -15.18 -10.25
C ASN A 63 -4.01 -14.58 -8.84
N PHE A 64 -3.36 -15.16 -7.83
CA PHE A 64 -3.42 -14.63 -6.46
C PHE A 64 -2.90 -13.19 -6.34
N GLY A 65 -2.00 -12.73 -7.21
CA GLY A 65 -1.53 -11.34 -7.21
C GLY A 65 -2.62 -10.37 -7.63
N PHE A 66 -3.44 -10.75 -8.62
CA PHE A 66 -4.62 -9.97 -8.98
C PHE A 66 -5.66 -9.94 -7.85
N LEU A 67 -5.93 -11.09 -7.22
CA LEU A 67 -6.85 -11.15 -6.07
C LEU A 67 -6.38 -10.24 -4.94
N LEU A 68 -5.10 -10.28 -4.60
CA LEU A 68 -4.50 -9.41 -3.59
C LEU A 68 -4.72 -7.92 -3.93
N THR A 69 -4.57 -7.57 -5.20
CA THR A 69 -4.79 -6.21 -5.72
C THR A 69 -6.21 -5.73 -5.56
N VAL A 70 -7.20 -6.58 -5.86
CA VAL A 70 -8.60 -6.24 -5.67
C VAL A 70 -8.93 -6.09 -4.18
N VAL A 71 -8.47 -7.04 -3.35
CA VAL A 71 -8.72 -7.01 -1.90
C VAL A 71 -8.14 -5.76 -1.26
N TYR A 72 -6.85 -5.46 -1.50
CA TYR A 72 -6.21 -4.27 -0.93
C TYR A 72 -6.76 -2.96 -1.52
N GLY A 73 -7.08 -2.93 -2.81
CA GLY A 73 -7.71 -1.75 -3.44
C GLY A 73 -9.07 -1.42 -2.82
N LEU A 74 -9.95 -2.41 -2.67
CA LEU A 74 -11.25 -2.24 -2.01
C LEU A 74 -11.11 -1.91 -0.53
N PHE A 75 -10.13 -2.53 0.14
CA PHE A 75 -9.80 -2.23 1.51
C PHE A 75 -9.44 -0.75 1.68
N TYR A 76 -8.49 -0.23 0.90
CA TYR A 76 -8.12 1.18 0.95
C TYR A 76 -9.29 2.13 0.67
N ILE A 77 -10.15 1.82 -0.32
CA ILE A 77 -11.37 2.61 -0.58
C ILE A 77 -12.34 2.59 0.61
N GLY A 78 -12.47 1.44 1.27
CA GLY A 78 -13.32 1.29 2.47
C GLY A 78 -12.79 2.05 3.69
N LEU A 79 -11.48 2.31 3.76
CA LEU A 79 -10.84 3.10 4.81
C LEU A 79 -11.12 4.60 4.64
N ASP A 80 -10.84 5.15 3.46
CA ASP A 80 -11.18 6.51 3.08
C ASP A 80 -11.43 6.55 1.57
N PHE A 81 -12.55 7.11 1.13
CA PHE A 81 -12.89 7.05 -0.30
C PHE A 81 -11.90 7.84 -1.17
N ARG A 82 -11.50 9.05 -0.75
CA ARG A 82 -10.67 9.94 -1.58
C ARG A 82 -9.24 9.45 -1.65
N ALA A 83 -8.66 9.18 -0.49
CA ALA A 83 -7.31 8.68 -0.38
C ALA A 83 -7.24 7.21 -0.87
N GLY A 84 -8.25 6.42 -0.55
CA GLY A 84 -8.34 5.02 -0.94
C GLY A 84 -8.43 4.78 -2.44
N VAL A 85 -9.06 5.68 -3.21
CA VAL A 85 -9.01 5.61 -4.68
C VAL A 85 -7.57 5.74 -5.18
N LEU A 86 -6.78 6.64 -4.60
CA LEU A 86 -5.35 6.78 -4.94
C LEU A 86 -4.58 5.52 -4.53
N GLY A 87 -4.86 4.96 -3.34
CA GLY A 87 -4.30 3.68 -2.89
C GLY A 87 -4.61 2.53 -3.85
N ALA A 88 -5.86 2.44 -4.32
CA ALA A 88 -6.29 1.43 -5.29
C ALA A 88 -5.57 1.58 -6.64
N ILE A 89 -5.37 2.81 -7.12
CA ILE A 89 -4.58 3.09 -8.33
C ILE A 89 -3.14 2.59 -8.15
N ILE A 90 -2.53 2.85 -6.98
CA ILE A 90 -1.18 2.37 -6.67
C ILE A 90 -1.15 0.83 -6.65
N CYS A 91 -2.13 0.17 -6.01
CA CYS A 91 -2.23 -1.29 -6.00
C CYS A 91 -2.29 -1.88 -7.41
N VAL A 92 -3.11 -1.31 -8.30
CA VAL A 92 -3.23 -1.75 -9.70
C VAL A 92 -1.93 -1.51 -10.45
N GLY A 93 -1.31 -0.35 -10.28
CA GLY A 93 0.00 -0.05 -10.86
C GLY A 93 1.05 -1.07 -10.43
N CYS A 94 1.18 -1.33 -9.13
CA CYS A 94 2.07 -2.36 -8.58
C CYS A 94 1.85 -3.72 -9.24
N TRP A 95 0.60 -4.15 -9.42
CA TRP A 95 0.29 -5.43 -10.04
C TRP A 95 0.70 -5.51 -11.51
N VAL A 96 0.42 -4.47 -12.29
CA VAL A 96 0.81 -4.41 -13.71
C VAL A 96 2.33 -4.45 -13.83
N PHE A 97 3.05 -3.59 -13.10
CA PHE A 97 4.50 -3.54 -13.16
C PHE A 97 5.16 -4.80 -12.59
N ALA A 98 4.62 -5.39 -11.52
CA ALA A 98 5.11 -6.65 -10.97
C ALA A 98 4.95 -7.79 -11.97
N SER A 99 3.83 -7.82 -12.70
CA SER A 99 3.58 -8.84 -13.74
C SER A 99 4.56 -8.72 -14.90
N VAL A 100 4.79 -7.51 -15.41
CA VAL A 100 5.80 -7.26 -16.45
C VAL A 100 7.18 -7.69 -15.94
N PHE A 101 7.57 -7.21 -14.76
CA PHE A 101 8.90 -7.46 -14.20
C PHE A 101 9.15 -8.95 -13.93
N ALA A 102 8.19 -9.65 -13.33
CA ALA A 102 8.27 -11.08 -13.08
C ALA A 102 8.30 -11.90 -14.37
N SER A 103 7.58 -11.46 -15.41
CA SER A 103 7.58 -12.13 -16.72
C SER A 103 8.92 -11.97 -17.47
N VAL A 104 9.62 -10.85 -17.29
CA VAL A 104 10.96 -10.61 -17.87
C VAL A 104 12.03 -11.42 -17.13
N LEU A 105 12.01 -11.42 -15.80
CA LEU A 105 13.03 -12.09 -14.99
C LEU A 105 12.87 -13.61 -14.95
N GLY A 106 11.62 -14.09 -15.00
CA GLY A 106 11.29 -15.49 -14.73
C GLY A 106 11.53 -15.89 -13.26
N PHE A 107 11.06 -17.08 -12.88
CA PHE A 107 11.04 -17.50 -11.47
C PHE A 107 12.44 -17.49 -10.85
N SER A 108 13.44 -18.07 -11.54
CA SER A 108 14.82 -18.25 -11.05
C SER A 108 15.51 -16.97 -10.59
N LEU A 109 15.15 -15.82 -11.20
CA LEU A 109 15.75 -14.52 -10.89
C LEU A 109 14.81 -13.64 -10.05
N ALA A 110 13.49 -13.75 -10.24
CA ALA A 110 12.48 -12.96 -9.54
C ALA A 110 12.54 -13.13 -8.00
N TRP A 111 12.70 -14.34 -7.48
CA TRP A 111 12.80 -14.54 -6.02
C TRP A 111 14.08 -13.92 -5.42
N LYS A 112 15.13 -13.69 -6.24
CA LYS A 112 16.36 -13.05 -5.78
C LYS A 112 16.20 -11.56 -5.56
N VAL A 113 15.24 -10.93 -6.24
CA VAL A 113 14.87 -9.52 -6.06
C VAL A 113 14.35 -9.25 -4.65
N LEU A 114 13.86 -10.28 -3.95
CA LEU A 114 13.47 -10.19 -2.54
C LEU A 114 14.65 -10.02 -1.60
N ARG A 115 15.84 -10.52 -2.00
CA ARG A 115 17.04 -10.51 -1.16
C ARG A 115 17.84 -9.23 -1.29
N THR A 116 17.65 -8.51 -2.39
CA THR A 116 18.15 -7.16 -2.55
C THR A 116 17.02 -6.20 -2.22
N PRO A 117 17.05 -5.48 -1.07
CA PRO A 117 16.13 -4.38 -0.82
C PRO A 117 16.43 -3.31 -1.86
N THR A 118 15.82 -3.42 -3.03
CA THR A 118 16.24 -2.65 -4.20
C THR A 118 15.72 -1.22 -4.02
N LEU A 119 16.66 -0.30 -3.75
CA LEU A 119 16.50 1.16 -3.82
C LEU A 119 15.88 1.66 -5.14
N PHE A 120 15.77 0.82 -6.16
CA PHE A 120 15.35 1.17 -7.51
C PHE A 120 13.88 1.61 -7.63
N PHE A 121 13.01 1.16 -6.72
CA PHE A 121 11.58 1.48 -6.75
C PHE A 121 11.20 2.70 -5.90
N ILE A 122 12.09 3.13 -5.00
CA ILE A 122 11.86 4.25 -4.08
C ILE A 122 11.50 5.57 -4.80
N PRO A 123 12.09 5.96 -5.95
CA PRO A 123 11.79 7.27 -6.55
C PRO A 123 10.39 7.38 -7.17
N ALA A 124 9.91 6.31 -7.82
CA ALA A 124 8.59 6.29 -8.46
C ALA A 124 7.47 6.21 -7.42
N PHE A 125 7.65 5.40 -6.38
CA PHE A 125 6.70 5.30 -5.29
C PHE A 125 6.73 6.55 -4.40
N SER A 126 7.89 7.13 -4.10
CA SER A 126 7.98 8.32 -3.25
C SER A 126 7.25 9.53 -3.82
N THR A 127 7.25 9.73 -5.14
CA THR A 127 6.52 10.85 -5.77
C THR A 127 5.00 10.69 -5.67
N LEU A 128 4.48 9.47 -5.87
CA LEU A 128 3.04 9.18 -5.67
C LEU A 128 2.63 9.24 -4.20
N ILE A 129 3.49 8.77 -3.29
CA ILE A 129 3.30 8.84 -1.84
C ILE A 129 3.26 10.29 -1.37
N LEU A 130 4.17 11.15 -1.83
CA LEU A 130 4.14 12.58 -1.50
C LEU A 130 2.88 13.26 -2.05
N THR A 131 2.39 12.82 -3.21
CA THR A 131 1.12 13.31 -3.78
C THR A 131 -0.08 12.85 -2.95
N TYR A 132 -0.06 11.61 -2.45
CA TYR A 132 -1.05 11.08 -1.51
C TYR A 132 -1.06 11.89 -0.20
N PHE A 133 0.10 12.05 0.43
CA PHE A 133 0.25 12.86 1.64
C PHE A 133 -0.22 14.29 1.43
N LYS A 134 0.10 14.90 0.28
CA LYS A 134 -0.31 16.28 -0.01
C LYS A 134 -1.81 16.41 -0.31
N CYS A 135 -2.42 15.40 -0.92
CA CYS A 135 -3.87 15.32 -1.13
C CYS A 135 -4.61 15.25 0.21
N GLU A 136 -4.15 14.38 1.11
CA GLU A 136 -4.65 14.31 2.48
C GLU A 136 -4.39 15.61 3.23
N GLU A 137 -3.22 16.24 2.98
CA GLU A 137 -2.86 17.50 3.62
C GLU A 137 -3.86 18.62 3.30
N SER A 138 -4.21 18.70 2.02
CA SER A 138 -5.18 19.66 1.52
C SER A 138 -6.59 19.41 2.06
N HIS A 139 -6.97 18.15 2.29
CA HIS A 139 -8.27 17.79 2.82
C HIS A 139 -8.43 18.24 4.27
N TRP A 140 -7.43 18.00 5.13
CA TRP A 140 -7.52 18.44 6.52
C TRP A 140 -7.44 19.95 6.67
N ARG A 141 -6.59 20.65 5.88
CA ARG A 141 -6.51 22.12 5.91
C ARG A 141 -7.85 22.78 5.55
N PHE A 142 -8.64 22.12 4.70
CA PHE A 142 -9.97 22.60 4.31
C PHE A 142 -11.00 22.48 5.45
N TYR A 143 -11.03 21.35 6.15
CA TYR A 143 -12.01 21.11 7.23
C TYR A 143 -11.61 21.71 8.58
N TYR A 144 -10.31 21.85 8.84
CA TYR A 144 -9.78 22.30 10.13
C TYR A 144 -8.67 23.36 9.95
N PRO A 145 -8.98 24.54 9.39
CA PRO A 145 -7.99 25.54 8.99
C PRO A 145 -7.19 26.15 10.15
N ASN A 146 -7.71 26.08 11.39
CA ASN A 146 -7.12 26.70 12.58
C ASN A 146 -6.46 25.69 13.54
N LEU A 147 -6.43 24.41 13.19
CA LEU A 147 -5.82 23.36 14.01
C LEU A 147 -4.45 23.02 13.45
N HIS A 148 -3.41 23.18 14.28
CA HIS A 148 -2.09 22.67 13.97
C HIS A 148 -2.07 21.14 14.04
N PHE A 149 -1.18 20.49 13.27
CA PHE A 149 -1.01 19.03 13.24
C PHE A 149 -0.98 18.44 14.67
N ASP A 150 -0.18 19.04 15.54
CA ASP A 150 0.02 18.65 16.93
C ASP A 150 -1.25 18.79 17.81
N GLN A 151 -2.21 19.63 17.41
CA GLN A 151 -3.50 19.78 18.10
C GLN A 151 -4.51 18.75 17.60
N MET A 152 -4.52 18.44 16.30
CA MET A 152 -5.39 17.41 15.73
C MET A 152 -5.08 16.01 16.28
N VAL A 153 -3.79 15.68 16.44
CA VAL A 153 -3.36 14.40 16.99
C VAL A 153 -3.76 14.25 18.48
N ARG A 154 -3.85 15.36 19.24
CA ARG A 154 -4.31 15.36 20.63
C ARG A 154 -5.82 15.24 20.80
N MET A 155 -6.61 15.61 19.78
CA MET A 155 -8.07 15.67 19.88
C MET A 155 -8.79 14.38 19.50
N ASN A 156 -8.06 13.30 19.17
CA ASN A 156 -8.61 11.99 18.84
C ASN A 156 -9.73 12.06 17.77
N MET A 157 -9.70 13.11 16.93
CA MET A 157 -10.73 13.38 15.93
C MET A 157 -10.69 12.27 14.91
N LYS A 158 -11.81 11.54 14.77
CA LYS A 158 -12.03 10.39 13.89
C LYS A 158 -10.89 10.21 12.91
N TRP A 159 -9.90 9.46 13.39
CA TRP A 159 -8.71 9.07 12.67
C TRP A 159 -9.17 8.58 11.31
N SER A 160 -8.83 9.31 10.23
CA SER A 160 -8.97 8.74 8.90
C SER A 160 -8.22 7.42 8.97
N ALA A 161 -8.80 6.37 8.40
CA ALA A 161 -8.35 4.99 8.54
C ALA A 161 -6.96 4.71 7.92
N ILE A 162 -6.26 5.79 7.60
CA ILE A 162 -4.91 5.96 7.10
C ILE A 162 -3.88 5.63 8.20
N ASN A 163 -4.08 6.01 9.46
CA ASN A 163 -3.14 5.69 10.55
C ASN A 163 -3.29 4.28 11.17
N PHE A 164 -4.26 3.49 10.72
CA PHE A 164 -4.39 2.11 11.20
C PHE A 164 -3.56 1.13 10.35
N PHE A 165 -3.15 1.55 9.14
CA PHE A 165 -2.44 0.69 8.18
C PHE A 165 -1.34 1.41 7.36
N LEU A 166 -1.13 2.74 7.53
CA LEU A 166 0.16 3.43 7.39
C LEU A 166 0.84 3.52 8.76
#